data_AF-A0A3D2SJK8-F1
#
_entry.id   AF-A0A3D2SJK8-F1
#
_cell.length_a   1.000
_cell.length_b   1.000
_cell.length_c   1.000
_cell.angle_alpha   90.00
_cell.angle_beta   90.00
_cell.angle_gamma   90.00
#
_symmetry.space_group_name_H-M   'P 1'
#
loop_
_entity.id
_entity.type
_entity.pdbx_description
1 polymer ?
#
loop_
_entity_poly.entity_id
_entity_poly.type
_entity_poly.pdbx_seq_one_letter_code
_entity_poly.pdbx_strand_id
1 'polypeptide(L)' 'HGVEEGQNIKCHACGWPLTPEESALPSYEHGVSCVYCIDKTSEKQKEGFRMRQSQIAAAKRKRL' A
#
# COMPACT_ATOMS: atom_id res chain seq x y z
N HIS A 1 -7.36 -14.56 -26.71
CA HIS A 1 -7.36 -14.35 -25.25
C HIS A 1 -6.24 -13.38 -24.91
N GLY A 2 -6.54 -12.09 -24.85
CA GLY A 2 -5.59 -11.06 -24.44
C GLY A 2 -6.02 -10.55 -23.07
N VAL A 3 -5.47 -11.14 -22.02
CA VAL A 3 -5.57 -10.53 -20.69
C VAL A 3 -4.42 -9.54 -20.65
N GLU A 4 -4.72 -8.25 -20.84
CA GLU A 4 -3.78 -7.22 -20.46
C GLU A 4 -3.53 -7.38 -18.96
N GLU A 5 -2.26 -7.53 -18.58
CA GLU A 5 -1.87 -7.61 -17.18
C GLU A 5 -2.34 -6.32 -16.51
N GLY A 6 -3.46 -6.40 -15.79
CA GLY A 6 -4.00 -5.27 -15.06
C GLY A 6 -2.91 -4.78 -14.12
N GLN A 7 -2.49 -3.53 -14.29
CA GLN A 7 -1.45 -2.86 -13.49
C GLN A 7 -1.89 -2.61 -12.04
N ASN A 8 -2.86 -3.38 -11.56
CA ASN A 8 -3.46 -3.23 -10.27
C ASN A 8 -2.45 -3.62 -9.20
N ILE A 9 -2.20 -2.70 -8.28
CA ILE A 9 -1.34 -2.93 -7.13
C ILE A 9 -2.18 -3.28 -5.92
N LYS A 10 -1.69 -4.17 -5.07
CA LYS A 10 -2.38 -4.50 -3.83
C LYS A 10 -2.03 -3.49 -2.73
N CYS A 11 -3.04 -2.96 -2.04
CA CYS A 11 -2.81 -2.20 -0.81
C CYS A 11 -2.26 -3.12 0.29
N HIS A 12 -1.04 -2.87 0.78
CA HIS A 12 -0.46 -3.69 1.85
C HIS A 12 -1.05 -3.43 3.25
N ALA A 13 -1.94 -2.44 3.41
CA ALA A 13 -2.66 -2.19 4.65
C ALA A 13 -3.94 -3.06 4.74
N CYS A 14 -4.85 -2.92 3.79
CA CYS A 14 -6.16 -3.60 3.80
C CYS A 14 -6.30 -4.78 2.83
N GLY A 15 -5.35 -4.94 1.90
CA GLY A 15 -5.38 -6.00 0.89
C GLY A 15 -6.20 -5.70 -0.36
N TRP A 16 -6.84 -4.53 -0.45
CA TRP A 16 -7.65 -4.14 -1.60
C TRP A 16 -6.81 -3.96 -2.88
N PRO A 17 -7.25 -4.48 -4.04
CA PRO A 17 -6.60 -4.20 -5.32
C PRO A 17 -6.91 -2.77 -5.77
N LEU A 18 -5.88 -2.00 -6.11
CA LEU A 18 -5.96 -0.61 -6.56
C LEU A 18 -5.53 -0.53 -8.01
N THR A 19 -6.27 0.22 -8.79
CA THR A 19 -5.86 0.68 -10.11
C THR A 19 -4.67 1.65 -10.02
N PRO A 20 -3.92 1.82 -11.13
CA PRO A 20 -2.86 2.84 -11.19
C PRO A 20 -3.34 4.23 -10.80
N GLU A 21 -4.53 4.62 -11.26
CA GLU A 21 -5.14 5.92 -10.98
C GLU A 21 -5.43 6.09 -9.48
N GLU A 22 -5.94 5.06 -8.82
CA GLU A 22 -6.19 5.08 -7.38
C GLU A 22 -4.91 5.11 -6.55
N SER A 23 -3.83 4.50 -7.05
CA SER A 23 -2.51 4.57 -6.42
C SER A 23 -1.84 5.94 -6.56
N ALA A 24 -2.29 6.76 -7.50
CA ALA A 24 -1.81 8.13 -7.69
C ALA A 24 -2.56 9.16 -6.83
N LEU A 25 -3.65 8.77 -6.17
CA LEU A 25 -4.42 9.67 -5.31
C LEU A 25 -3.65 10.05 -4.03
N PRO A 26 -3.84 11.26 -3.49
CA PRO A 26 -3.21 11.67 -2.22
C PRO A 26 -3.60 10.79 -1.01
N SER A 27 -4.72 10.07 -1.10
CA SER A 27 -5.16 9.11 -0.08
C SER A 27 -4.32 7.83 -0.02
N TYR A 28 -3.51 7.58 -1.06
CA TYR A 28 -2.63 6.43 -1.12
C TYR A 28 -1.28 6.72 -0.46
N GLU A 29 -0.98 5.96 0.58
CA GLU A 29 0.33 5.93 1.20
C GLU A 29 0.81 4.47 1.15
N HIS A 30 1.92 4.23 0.43
CA HIS A 30 2.35 2.87 0.09
C HIS A 30 2.49 1.99 1.33
N GLY A 31 1.58 1.02 1.41
CA GLY A 31 1.51 0.02 2.48
C GLY A 31 1.04 0.53 3.84
N VAL A 32 0.41 1.70 3.86
CA VAL A 32 -0.17 2.36 5.04
C VAL A 32 -1.66 2.63 4.84
N SER A 33 -2.06 3.21 3.71
CA SER A 33 -3.47 3.45 3.40
C SER A 33 -3.73 3.53 1.90
N CYS A 34 -5.00 3.36 1.52
CA CYS A 34 -5.50 3.63 0.18
C CYS A 34 -6.83 4.40 0.28
N VAL A 35 -7.36 4.83 -0.87
CA VAL A 35 -8.66 5.51 -0.97
C VAL A 35 -9.80 4.76 -0.26
N TYR A 36 -9.72 3.43 -0.18
CA TYR A 36 -10.75 2.60 0.43
C TYR A 36 -10.62 2.41 1.95
N CYS A 37 -9.41 2.56 2.51
CA CYS A 37 -9.15 2.26 3.92
C CYS A 37 -8.61 3.44 4.73
N ILE A 38 -8.34 4.58 4.09
CA ILE A 38 -7.82 5.78 4.76
C ILE A 38 -8.71 6.22 5.93
N ASP A 39 -10.03 6.15 5.78
CA ASP A 39 -11.01 6.49 6.82
C ASP A 39 -11.45 5.29 7.67
N LYS A 40 -11.08 4.06 7.26
CA LYS A 40 -11.40 2.82 7.98
C LYS A 40 -10.30 2.41 8.96
N THR A 41 -9.15 3.07 8.89
CA THR A 41 -7.98 2.78 9.72
C THR A 41 -7.68 3.98 10.60
N SER A 42 -7.49 3.71 11.90
CA SER A 42 -7.11 4.75 12.86
C SER A 42 -5.64 5.15 12.71
N GLU A 43 -5.28 6.32 13.20
CA GLU A 43 -3.89 6.80 13.18
C GLU A 43 -2.92 5.83 13.87
N LYS A 44 -3.32 5.22 14.99
CA LYS A 44 -2.52 4.18 15.66
C LYS A 44 -2.24 2.97 14.77
N GLN A 45 -3.22 2.55 13.95
CA GLN A 45 -3.00 1.46 12.98
C GLN A 45 -2.06 1.92 11.86
N LYS A 46 -2.23 3.14 11.35
CA LYS A 46 -1.38 3.71 10.30
C LYS A 46 0.08 3.82 10.75
N GLU A 47 0.33 4.24 11.99
CA GLU A 47 1.69 4.24 12.57
C GLU A 47 2.32 2.85 12.59
N GLY A 48 1.56 1.83 13.01
CA GLY A 48 2.01 0.44 12.96
C GLY A 48 2.32 -0.03 11.53
N PHE A 49 1.51 0.36 10.55
CA PHE A 49 1.77 0.06 9.15
C PHE A 49 3.03 0.75 8.61
N ARG A 50 3.24 2.05 8.91
CA ARG A 50 4.45 2.80 8.56
C ARG A 50 5.70 2.15 9.13
N MET A 51 5.65 1.76 10.41
CA MET A 51 6.74 1.08 11.08
C MET A 51 7.05 -0.29 10.45
N ARG A 52 6.02 -1.05 10.07
CA ARG A 52 6.21 -2.30 9.34
C ARG A 52 6.84 -2.07 7.96
N GLN A 53 6.37 -1.06 7.21
CA GLN A 53 6.92 -0.73 5.90
C GLN A 53 8.38 -0.28 5.98
N SER A 54 8.74 0.53 6.98
CA SER A 54 10.12 0.99 7.16
C SER A 54 11.08 -0.17 7.47
N GLN A 55 10.64 -1.14 8.29
CA GLN A 55 11.40 -2.36 8.58
C GLN A 55 11.60 -3.23 7.32
N ILE A 56 10.55 -3.43 6.51
CA ILE A 56 10.65 -4.16 5.25
C ILE A 56 11.64 -3.45 4.30
N ALA A 57 11.54 -2.13 4.17
CA ALA A 57 12.44 -1.35 3.33
C ALA A 57 13.90 -1.44 3.82
N ALA A 58 14.12 -1.38 5.13
CA ALA A 58 15.44 -1.55 5.73
C ALA A 58 16.01 -2.96 5.50
N ALA A 59 15.18 -4.00 5.64
CA ALA A 59 15.59 -5.39 5.38
C ALA A 59 15.95 -5.63 3.91
N LYS A 60 15.21 -5.03 2.96
CA LYS A 60 15.55 -5.07 1.53
C LYS A 60 16.91 -4.43 1.25
N ARG A 61 17.22 -3.29 1.90
CA ARG A 61 18.51 -2.60 1.76
C ARG A 61 19.70 -3.40 2.34
N LYS A 62 19.48 -4.20 3.38
CA LYS A 62 20.53 -5.01 4.03
C LYS A 62 20.88 -6.32 3.30
N ARG A 63 20.16 -6.69 2.24
CA ARG A 63 20.42 -7.92 1.45
C ARG A 63 21.47 -7.72 0.34
N LEU A 64 22.36 -6.74 0.47
CA LEU A 64 23.49 -6.48 -0.42
C LEU A 64 24.78 -7.00 0.20
#